data_AF-A0A922CEQ4-F1
#
_entry.id   AF-A0A922CEQ4-F1
#
_cell.length_a   1.000
_cell.length_b   1.000
_cell.length_c   1.000
_cell.angle_alpha   90.00
_cell.angle_beta   90.00
_cell.angle_gamma   90.00
#
_symmetry.space_group_name_H-M   'P 1'
#
loop_
_entity.id
_entity.type
_entity.pdbx_description
1 polymer ?
#
loop_
_entity_poly.entity_id
_entity_poly.type
_entity_poly.pdbx_seq_one_letter_code
_entity_poly.pdbx_strand_id
1 'polypeptide(L)'
;MEHFQRLASRLMSSAAALARLLPNFGGPNSACRKLYAGIVRSMALYGALVWADHLTARNIVVLRRPQKVMAVRASRGYRTISYEAACLLARFPPWDLEAKTLASLYL
;
A
#
# COMPACT_ATOMS: atom_id res chain seq x y z
N MET A 1 -9.13 -12.08 -11.84
CA MET A 1 -9.79 -11.20 -10.84
C MET A 1 -9.59 -11.73 -9.41
N GLU A 2 -9.72 -13.04 -9.20
CA GLU A 2 -9.49 -13.69 -7.90
C GLU A 2 -8.11 -13.38 -7.30
N HIS A 3 -7.06 -13.32 -8.12
CA HIS A 3 -5.70 -12.99 -7.67
C HIS A 3 -5.66 -11.66 -6.91
N PHE A 4 -6.16 -10.56 -7.49
CA PHE A 4 -6.13 -9.24 -6.86
C PHE A 4 -7.04 -9.14 -5.63
N GLN A 5 -8.16 -9.85 -5.62
CA GLN A 5 -9.03 -9.92 -4.44
C GLN A 5 -8.34 -10.67 -3.28
N ARG A 6 -7.72 -11.81 -3.57
CA ARG A 6 -6.96 -12.58 -2.58
C ARG A 6 -5.75 -11.80 -2.08
N LEU A 7 -5.01 -11.13 -2.99
CA LEU A 7 -3.89 -10.26 -2.65
C LEU A 7 -4.35 -9.11 -1.75
N ALA A 8 -5.38 -8.37 -2.14
CA ALA A 8 -5.89 -7.25 -1.34
C ALA A 8 -6.43 -7.69 0.02
N SER A 9 -7.08 -8.85 0.12
CA SER A 9 -7.49 -9.42 1.41
C SER A 9 -6.28 -9.69 2.32
N ARG A 10 -5.22 -10.33 1.81
CA ARG A 10 -3.98 -10.57 2.57
C ARG A 10 -3.29 -9.28 2.98
N LEU A 11 -3.21 -8.30 2.07
CA LEU A 11 -2.64 -6.98 2.34
C LEU A 11 -3.45 -6.23 3.38
N MET A 12 -4.78 -6.27 3.31
CA MET A 12 -5.65 -5.63 4.29
C MET A 12 -5.51 -6.26 5.68
N SER A 13 -5.46 -7.59 5.78
CA SER A 13 -5.24 -8.27 7.07
C SER A 13 -3.90 -7.88 7.70
N SER A 14 -2.84 -7.83 6.89
CA SER A 14 -1.49 -7.43 7.33
C SER A 14 -1.45 -5.95 7.71
N ALA A 15 -2.00 -5.07 6.86
CA ALA A 15 -2.10 -3.65 7.11
C ALA A 15 -2.91 -3.34 8.37
N ALA A 16 -4.02 -4.04 8.59
CA ALA A 16 -4.85 -3.88 9.79
C ALA A 16 -4.12 -4.33 11.06
N ALA A 17 -3.38 -5.45 11.00
CA ALA A 17 -2.56 -5.91 12.12
C ALA A 17 -1.47 -4.90 12.48
N LEU A 18 -0.75 -4.39 11.48
CA LEU A 18 0.29 -3.38 11.67
C LEU A 18 -0.27 -2.03 12.11
N ALA A 19 -1.44 -1.65 11.59
CA ALA A 19 -2.14 -0.42 11.97
C ALA A 19 -2.46 -0.36 13.47
N ARG A 20 -2.76 -1.50 14.11
CA ARG A 20 -3.00 -1.58 15.56
C ARG A 20 -1.76 -1.25 16.39
N LEU A 21 -0.56 -1.48 15.86
CA LEU A 21 0.71 -1.14 16.50
C LEU A 21 1.12 0.33 16.30
N LEU A 22 0.39 1.07 15.46
CA LEU A 22 0.75 2.41 14.99
C LEU A 22 -0.34 3.44 15.32
N PRO A 23 -0.62 3.72 16.62
CA PRO A 23 -1.58 4.75 17.01
C PRO A 23 -1.13 6.14 16.52
N ASN A 24 -2.05 7.07 16.28
CA ASN A 24 -1.69 8.40 15.75
C ASN A 24 -0.86 9.21 16.75
N PHE A 25 -1.20 9.11 18.04
CA PHE A 25 -0.49 9.74 19.15
C PHE A 25 0.20 8.68 20.02
N GLY A 26 1.31 9.05 20.67
CA GLY A 26 2.03 8.17 21.60
C GLY A 26 2.64 6.89 21.00
N GLY A 27 2.60 6.73 19.67
CA GLY A 27 3.07 5.53 18.99
C GLY A 27 4.51 5.61 18.47
N PRO A 28 4.95 4.55 17.76
CA PRO A 28 6.31 4.46 17.22
C PRO A 28 6.71 5.64 16.33
N ASN A 29 8.02 5.88 16.26
CA ASN A 29 8.63 6.94 15.48
C ASN A 29 8.38 6.76 13.95
N SER A 30 8.81 7.74 13.16
CA SER A 30 8.59 7.74 11.71
C SER A 30 9.34 6.60 10.99
N ALA A 31 10.49 6.15 11.50
CA ALA A 31 11.25 5.05 10.92
C ALA A 31 10.50 3.72 11.03
N CYS A 32 9.98 3.37 12.21
CA CYS A 32 9.18 2.16 12.40
C CYS A 32 7.93 2.14 11.50
N ARG A 33 7.27 3.29 11.33
CA ARG A 33 6.11 3.42 10.44
C ARG A 33 6.46 3.16 8.99
N LYS A 34 7.58 3.72 8.51
CA LYS A 34 8.09 3.47 7.15
C LYS A 34 8.47 2.01 6.96
N LEU A 35 9.07 1.37 7.96
CA LEU A 35 9.41 -0.05 7.92
C LEU A 35 8.16 -0.90 7.69
N TYR A 36 7.12 -0.70 8.50
CA TYR A 36 5.87 -1.46 8.36
C TYR A 36 5.14 -1.18 7.05
N ALA A 37 5.13 0.07 6.60
CA ALA A 37 4.61 0.40 5.27
C ALA A 37 5.42 -0.27 4.15
N GLY A 38 6.75 -0.33 4.29
CA GLY A 38 7.67 -1.02 3.41
C GLY A 38 7.37 -2.52 3.30
N ILE A 39 7.09 -3.18 4.44
CA ILE A 39 6.69 -4.60 4.46
C ILE A 39 5.43 -4.83 3.61
N VAL A 40 4.38 -4.05 3.83
CA VAL A 40 3.13 -4.21 3.05
C VAL A 40 3.34 -3.87 1.58
N ARG A 41 4.16 -2.86 1.26
CA ARG A 41 4.56 -2.52 -0.11
C ARG A 41 5.29 -3.69 -0.78
N SER A 42 6.26 -4.31 -0.10
CA SER A 42 6.97 -5.47 -0.62
C SER A 42 6.02 -6.65 -0.87
N MET A 43 5.07 -6.88 0.04
CA MET A 43 4.03 -7.91 -0.17
C MET A 43 3.16 -7.61 -1.40
N ALA A 44 2.81 -6.34 -1.62
CA ALA A 44 2.01 -5.93 -2.76
C ALA A 44 2.77 -6.11 -4.07
N LEU A 45 4.06 -5.76 -4.11
CA LEU A 45 4.88 -5.71 -5.31
C LEU A 45 5.70 -6.98 -5.60
N TYR A 46 5.66 -7.99 -4.73
CA TYR A 46 6.43 -9.24 -4.89
C TYR A 46 6.23 -9.91 -6.25
N GLY A 47 5.03 -9.83 -6.82
CA GLY A 47 4.69 -10.39 -8.13
C GLY A 47 4.56 -9.37 -9.26
N ALA A 48 5.03 -8.13 -9.08
CA ALA A 48 4.71 -7.02 -9.99
C ALA A 48 5.00 -7.34 -11.45
N LEU A 49 6.14 -7.98 -11.75
CA LEU A 49 6.53 -8.36 -13.11
C LEU A 49 5.52 -9.27 -13.83
N VAL A 50 4.73 -10.05 -13.07
CA VAL A 50 3.76 -11.00 -13.63
C VAL A 50 2.41 -10.34 -13.90
N TRP A 51 2.01 -9.36 -13.09
CA TRP A 51 0.66 -8.80 -13.13
C TRP A 51 0.58 -7.32 -13.51
N ALA A 52 1.69 -6.59 -13.58
CA ALA A 52 1.71 -5.15 -13.86
C ALA A 52 1.02 -4.80 -15.19
N ASP A 53 1.28 -5.57 -16.24
CA ASP A 53 0.69 -5.35 -17.57
C ASP A 53 -0.79 -5.76 -17.66
N HIS A 54 -1.27 -6.52 -16.68
CA HIS A 54 -2.66 -6.96 -16.57
C HIS A 54 -3.49 -6.10 -15.59
N LEU A 55 -2.97 -4.93 -15.20
CA LEU A 55 -3.69 -3.98 -14.38
C LEU A 55 -4.89 -3.40 -15.14
N THR A 56 -6.07 -3.51 -14.51
CA THR A 56 -7.30 -2.85 -14.97
C THR A 56 -7.72 -1.79 -13.96
N ALA A 57 -8.54 -0.82 -14.36
CA ALA A 57 -9.06 0.20 -13.44
C ALA A 57 -9.74 -0.41 -12.20
N ARG A 58 -10.45 -1.53 -12.37
CA ARG A 58 -11.09 -2.27 -11.28
C ARG A 58 -10.06 -2.86 -10.30
N ASN A 59 -8.99 -3.47 -10.80
CA ASN A 59 -7.94 -4.07 -9.96
C ASN A 59 -7.13 -3.00 -9.23
N ILE A 60 -6.90 -1.84 -9.86
CA ILE A 60 -6.24 -0.69 -9.23
C ILE A 60 -7.02 -0.22 -8.01
N VAL A 61 -8.35 -0.06 -8.11
CA VAL A 61 -9.19 0.35 -6.97
C VAL A 61 -9.08 -0.64 -5.80
N VAL A 62 -8.97 -1.94 -6.10
CA VAL A 62 -8.80 -2.99 -5.09
C VAL A 62 -7.45 -2.85 -4.37
N LEU A 63 -6.37 -2.51 -5.08
CA LEU A 63 -5.04 -2.27 -4.51
C LEU A 63 -4.93 -0.95 -3.71
N ARG A 64 -5.66 0.09 -4.11
CA ARG A 64 -5.65 1.39 -3.42
C ARG A 64 -6.12 1.30 -1.97
N ARG A 65 -7.03 0.38 -1.64
CA ARG A 65 -7.56 0.22 -0.27
C ARG A 65 -6.48 -0.11 0.77
N PRO A 66 -5.71 -1.21 0.65
CA PRO A 66 -4.63 -1.51 1.58
C PRO A 66 -3.53 -0.45 1.57
N GLN A 67 -3.21 0.12 0.40
CA GLN A 67 -2.24 1.21 0.31
C GLN A 67 -2.69 2.43 1.10
N LYS A 68 -3.96 2.86 0.98
CA LYS A 68 -4.53 3.97 1.74
C LYS A 68 -4.39 3.74 3.24
N VAL A 69 -4.74 2.55 3.72
CA VAL A 69 -4.63 2.21 5.15
C VAL A 69 -3.20 2.41 5.65
N MET A 70 -2.20 1.91 4.90
CA MET A 70 -0.80 2.07 5.28
C MET A 70 -0.32 3.52 5.16
N ALA A 71 -0.72 4.24 4.12
CA ALA A 71 -0.35 5.64 3.92
C ALA A 71 -0.92 6.54 5.04
N VAL A 72 -2.16 6.32 5.47
CA VAL A 72 -2.77 7.00 6.62
C VAL A 72 -1.96 6.72 7.89
N ARG A 73 -1.57 5.46 8.14
CA ARG A 73 -0.79 5.10 9.34
C ARG A 73 0.64 5.63 9.32
N ALA A 74 1.25 5.68 8.14
CA ALA A 74 2.59 6.22 7.93
C ALA A 74 2.64 7.74 8.16
N SER A 75 1.63 8.46 7.66
CA SER A 75 1.51 9.93 7.80
C SER A 75 0.86 10.39 9.11
N ARG A 76 0.39 9.47 9.97
CA ARG A 76 -0.43 9.77 11.17
C ARG A 76 -1.74 10.51 10.82
N GLY A 77 -2.25 10.30 9.61
CA GLY A 77 -3.50 10.88 9.15
C GLY A 77 -4.73 10.24 9.78
N TYR A 78 -5.88 10.85 9.52
CA TYR A 78 -7.19 10.30 9.87
C TYR A 78 -7.85 9.62 8.67
N ARG A 79 -8.84 8.75 8.90
CA ARG A 79 -9.51 7.97 7.85
C ARG A 79 -10.20 8.81 6.77
N THR A 80 -10.49 10.08 7.06
CA THR A 80 -11.21 11.04 6.20
C THR A 80 -10.38 11.56 5.05
N ILE A 81 -9.05 11.54 5.14
CA ILE A 81 -8.19 12.02 4.05
C ILE A 81 -8.37 11.14 2.81
N SER A 82 -8.26 11.73 1.62
CA SER A 82 -8.34 10.99 0.35
C SER A 82 -7.16 10.01 0.19
N TYR A 83 -7.24 9.11 -0.78
CA TYR A 83 -6.15 8.18 -1.08
C TYR A 83 -4.89 8.94 -1.53
N GLU A 84 -5.10 9.93 -2.40
CA GLU A 84 -4.08 10.77 -3.00
C GLU A 84 -3.36 11.60 -1.92
N ALA A 85 -4.12 12.25 -1.05
CA ALA A 85 -3.58 13.03 0.06
C ALA A 85 -2.81 12.12 1.04
N ALA A 86 -3.32 10.93 1.36
CA ALA A 86 -2.61 9.98 2.22
C ALA A 86 -1.26 9.58 1.64
N CYS A 87 -1.21 9.25 0.35
CA CYS A 87 0.02 8.85 -0.34
C CYS A 87 1.02 10.00 -0.41
N LEU A 88 0.57 11.21 -0.73
CA LEU A 88 1.41 12.41 -0.74
C LEU A 88 2.04 12.68 0.62
N LEU A 89 1.24 12.70 1.70
CA LEU A 89 1.73 12.93 3.06
C LEU A 89 2.68 11.81 3.53
N ALA A 90 2.41 10.57 3.14
CA ALA A 90 3.28 9.44 3.44
C ALA A 90 4.55 9.39 2.58
N ARG A 91 4.60 10.18 1.49
CA ARG A 91 5.62 10.11 0.43
C ARG A 91 5.73 8.73 -0.20
N PHE A 92 4.58 8.10 -0.44
CA PHE A 92 4.50 6.79 -1.12
C PHE A 92 3.93 6.98 -2.52
N PRO A 93 4.62 6.52 -3.58
CA PRO A 93 4.03 6.48 -4.91
C PRO A 93 2.87 5.47 -4.95
N PRO A 94 1.85 5.69 -5.80
CA PRO A 94 0.81 4.70 -6.07
C PRO A 94 1.40 3.35 -6.52
N TRP A 95 0.97 2.24 -5.92
CA TRP A 95 1.55 0.92 -6.21
C TRP A 95 1.32 0.47 -7.66
N ASP A 96 0.25 0.92 -8.31
CA ASP A 96 0.01 0.67 -9.73
C ASP A 96 1.05 1.33 -10.63
N LEU A 97 1.57 2.49 -10.24
CA LEU A 97 2.67 3.15 -10.94
C LEU A 97 4.01 2.47 -10.62
N GLU A 98 4.26 2.15 -9.34
CA GLU A 98 5.48 1.44 -8.95
C GLU A 98 5.59 0.07 -9.64
N ALA A 99 4.49 -0.68 -9.74
CA ALA A 99 4.48 -1.97 -10.40
C ALA A 99 4.85 -1.87 -11.88
N LYS A 100 4.35 -0.85 -12.57
CA LYS A 100 4.70 -0.57 -13.98
C LYS A 100 6.16 -0.18 -14.12
N THR A 101 6.67 0.67 -13.23
CA THR A 101 8.10 1.03 -13.22
C THR A 101 8.97 -0.20 -12.98
N LEU A 102 8.61 -1.06 -12.04
CA LEU A 102 9.31 -2.32 -11.80
C LEU A 102 9.27 -3.21 -13.05
N ALA A 103 8.11 -3.39 -13.68
CA ALA A 103 7.99 -4.15 -14.92
C ALA A 103 8.91 -3.61 -16.02
N SER A 104 8.90 -2.29 -16.26
CA SER A 104 9.73 -1.66 -17.29
C SER A 104 11.24 -1.68 -17.03
N LEU A 105 11.68 -1.92 -15.78
CA LEU A 105 13.10 -1.97 -15.45
C LEU A 105 13.71 -3.36 -15.66
N TYR A 106 12.87 -4.40 -15.61
CA TYR A 106 13.32 -5.80 -15.68
C TYR A 106 12.86 -6.53 -16.96
N LEU A 107 12.00 -5.89 -17.77
CA LEU A 107 11.58 -6.33 -19.10
C LEU A 107 12.07 -5.32 -20.15
#